data_AF-A0A7X5CGH4-F1
#
_entry.id   AF-A0A7X5CGH4-F1
#
_cell.length_a   1.000
_cell.length_b   1.000
_cell.length_c   1.000
_cell.angle_alpha   90.00
_cell.angle_beta   90.00
_cell.angle_gamma   90.00
#
_symmetry.space_group_name_H-M   'P 1'
#
loop_
_entity.id
_entity.type
_entity.pdbx_description
1 polymer ?
#
loop_
_entity_poly.entity_id
_entity_poly.type
_entity_poly.pdbx_seq_one_letter_code
_entity_poly.pdbx_strand_id
1 'polypeptide(L)' 'MAISTVEILNRGMRCLTEQMGIVEAEHFISAIIREKFDYTKWQRDYFDAKTPEEISAEASHFEAAQPFAGKAVRL' A
#
# COMPACT_ATOMS: atom_id res chain seq x y z
N MET A 1 -12.53 13.05 -7.51
CA MET A 1 -13.18 11.97 -8.29
C MET A 1 -12.84 10.66 -7.60
N ALA A 2 -13.80 9.74 -7.47
CA ALA A 2 -13.50 8.40 -6.98
C ALA A 2 -12.68 7.66 -8.04
N ILE A 3 -11.55 7.08 -7.64
CA ILE A 3 -10.75 6.24 -8.53
C ILE A 3 -11.56 4.96 -8.79
N SER A 4 -11.72 4.57 -10.05
CA SER A 4 -12.42 3.34 -10.41
C SER A 4 -11.64 2.11 -9.95
N THR A 5 -12.33 1.00 -9.69
CA THR A 5 -11.69 -0.27 -9.36
C THR A 5 -10.65 -0.67 -10.41
N VAL A 6 -10.95 -0.44 -11.69
CA VAL A 6 -10.03 -0.72 -12.81
C VAL A 6 -8.75 0.11 -12.72
N GLU A 7 -8.85 1.39 -12.39
CA GLU A 7 -7.67 2.25 -12.20
C GLU A 7 -6.82 1.82 -11.01
N ILE A 8 -7.45 1.41 -9.90
CA ILE A 8 -6.72 0.89 -8.73
C ILE A 8 -5.97 -0.40 -9.09
N LEU A 9 -6.64 -1.34 -9.77
CA LEU A 9 -6.04 -2.61 -10.18
C LEU A 9 -4.89 -2.40 -11.16
N ASN A 10 -5.09 -1.57 -12.19
CA ASN A 10 -4.04 -1.26 -13.17
C ASN A 10 -2.82 -0.61 -12.52
N ARG A 11 -3.04 0.34 -11.59
CA ARG A 11 -1.94 0.95 -10.83
C ARG A 11 -1.22 -0.08 -9.97
N GLY A 12 -1.95 -0.96 -9.28
CA GLY A 12 -1.37 -2.03 -8.46
C GLY A 12 -0.50 -2.98 -9.29
N MET A 13 -1.02 -3.44 -10.43
CA MET A 13 -0.26 -4.31 -11.34
C MET A 13 1.01 -3.65 -11.85
N ARG A 14 0.94 -2.36 -12.20
CA ARG A 14 2.13 -1.60 -12.63
C ARG A 14 3.17 -1.51 -11.51
N CYS A 15 2.75 -1.18 -10.29
CA CYS A 15 3.67 -1.12 -9.15
C CYS A 15 4.37 -2.46 -8.90
N LEU A 16 3.63 -3.57 -8.98
CA LEU A 16 4.19 -4.92 -8.77
C LEU A 16 5.21 -5.27 -9.86
N THR A 17 4.87 -5.06 -11.13
CA THR A 17 5.77 -5.40 -12.24
C THR A 17 6.97 -4.48 -12.34
N GLU A 18 6.86 -3.21 -11.96
CA GLU A 18 7.99 -2.27 -11.89
C GLU A 18 8.99 -2.63 -10.79
N GLN A 19 8.53 -3.16 -9.65
CA GLN A 19 9.39 -3.48 -8.50
C GLN A 19 9.98 -4.89 -8.55
N MET A 20 9.21 -5.88 -9.00
CA MET A 20 9.60 -7.30 -8.93
C MET A 20 9.77 -7.94 -10.32
N GLY A 21 9.38 -7.26 -11.39
CA GLY A 21 9.29 -7.85 -12.73
C GLY A 21 8.05 -8.73 -12.90
N ILE A 22 7.75 -9.08 -14.15
CA ILE A 22 6.49 -9.76 -14.51
C ILE A 22 6.38 -11.15 -13.89
N VAL A 23 7.44 -11.96 -13.94
CA VAL A 23 7.39 -13.35 -13.47
C VAL A 23 7.17 -13.43 -11.95
N GLU A 24 7.87 -12.59 -11.19
CA GLU A 24 7.75 -12.59 -9.73
C GLU A 24 6.42 -11.98 -9.28
N ALA A 25 5.94 -10.92 -9.96
CA ALA A 25 4.61 -10.35 -9.70
C ALA A 25 3.47 -11.37 -9.88
N GLU A 26 3.51 -12.19 -10.94
CA GLU A 26 2.53 -13.26 -11.17
C GLU A 26 2.58 -14.34 -10.08
N HIS A 27 3.79 -14.73 -9.64
CA HIS A 27 3.96 -15.66 -8.53
C HIS A 27 3.43 -15.08 -7.21
N PHE A 28 3.69 -13.81 -6.93
CA PHE A 28 3.19 -13.12 -5.74
C PHE A 28 1.66 -13.12 -5.68
N ILE A 29 1.00 -12.74 -6.79
CA ILE A 29 -0.47 -12.74 -6.86
C ILE A 29 -1.02 -14.15 -6.68
N SER A 30 -0.40 -15.14 -7.34
CA SER A 30 -0.78 -16.55 -7.20
C SER A 30 -0.67 -17.04 -5.75
N ALA A 31 0.40 -16.66 -5.03
CA ALA A 31 0.61 -17.00 -3.63
C ALA A 31 -0.44 -16.34 -2.73
N ILE A 32 -0.72 -15.05 -2.92
CA ILE A 32 -1.75 -14.33 -2.16
C ILE A 32 -3.12 -15.03 -2.26
N ILE A 33 -3.51 -15.43 -3.47
CA ILE A 33 -4.80 -16.06 -3.74
C ILE A 33 -4.85 -17.47 -3.16
N ARG A 34 -3.81 -18.28 -3.37
CA ARG A 34 -3.77 -19.69 -2.94
C ARG A 34 -3.70 -19.82 -1.42
N GLU A 35 -2.85 -19.03 -0.79
CA GLU A 35 -2.59 -19.12 0.65
C GLU A 35 -3.60 -18.33 1.49
N LYS A 36 -4.58 -17.66 0.86
CA LYS A 36 -5.54 -16.74 1.50
C LYS A 36 -4.80 -15.76 2.42
N PHE A 37 -3.90 -14.99 1.84
CA PHE A 37 -3.06 -14.04 2.58
C PHE A 37 -3.88 -13.22 3.59
N ASP A 38 -3.52 -13.36 4.87
CA ASP A 38 -4.22 -12.66 5.96
C ASP A 38 -3.71 -11.23 6.07
N TYR A 39 -4.42 -10.33 5.38
CA TYR A 39 -4.14 -8.89 5.44
C TYR A 39 -4.22 -8.33 6.87
N THR A 40 -5.12 -8.87 7.71
CA THR A 40 -5.30 -8.38 9.09
C THR A 40 -4.09 -8.72 9.92
N LYS A 41 -3.57 -9.94 9.77
CA LYS A 41 -2.34 -10.37 10.43
C LYS A 41 -1.14 -9.56 9.96
N TRP A 42 -0.91 -9.46 8.65
CA TRP A 42 0.20 -8.66 8.11
C TRP A 42 0.16 -7.20 8.58
N GLN A 43 -1.03 -6.58 8.55
CA GLN A 43 -1.21 -5.19 9.00
C GLN A 43 -0.86 -5.06 10.48
N ARG A 44 -1.35 -5.97 11.32
CA ARG A 44 -1.05 -5.96 12.75
C ARG A 44 0.45 -6.12 13.00
N ASP A 45 1.07 -7.14 12.39
CA ASP A 45 2.51 -7.40 12.56
C ASP A 45 3.36 -6.18 12.11
N TYR A 46 2.94 -5.45 11.08
CA TYR A 46 3.61 -4.23 10.62
C TYR A 46 3.55 -3.08 11.64
N PHE A 47 2.38 -2.84 12.24
CA PHE A 47 2.19 -1.73 13.18
C PHE A 47 2.62 -2.08 14.60
N ASP A 48 2.48 -3.33 15.05
CA ASP A 48 2.93 -3.78 16.37
C ASP A 48 4.46 -3.70 16.48
N ALA A 49 5.17 -3.75 15.36
CA ALA A 49 6.63 -3.55 15.29
C ALA A 49 7.07 -2.08 15.36
N LYS A 50 6.13 -1.11 15.45
CA LYS A 50 6.42 0.33 15.41
C LYS A 50 5.89 1.05 16.64
N THR A 51 6.61 2.06 17.10
CA THR A 51 6.08 2.99 18.11
C THR A 51 5.13 4.02 17.47
N PRO A 52 4.22 4.64 18.24
CA PRO A 52 3.36 5.71 17.74
C PRO A 52 4.13 6.87 17.08
N GLU A 53 5.32 7.19 17.60
CA GLU A 53 6.19 8.23 17.07
C GLU A 53 6.73 7.86 15.69
N GLU A 54 7.14 6.61 15.48
CA GLU A 54 7.61 6.11 14.18
C GLU A 54 6.50 6.15 13.13
N ILE A 55 5.28 5.75 13.51
CA ILE A 55 4.10 5.84 12.64
C ILE A 55 3.81 7.30 12.29
N SER A 56 3.86 8.21 13.27
CA SER A 56 3.63 9.64 13.05
C SER A 56 4.67 10.27 12.13
N ALA A 57 5.94 9.89 12.29
CA ALA A 57 7.03 10.34 11.44
C ALA A 57 6.86 9.84 9.99
N GLU A 58 6.54 8.56 9.81
CA GLU A 58 6.31 7.96 8.48
C GLU A 58 5.12 8.61 7.76
N ALA A 59 4.02 8.87 8.47
CA ALA A 59 2.88 9.59 7.92
C ALA A 59 3.25 11.02 7.48
N SER A 60 4.02 11.73 8.30
CA SER A 60 4.48 13.09 8.01
C SER A 60 5.44 13.13 6.81
N HIS A 61 6.33 12.14 6.70
CA HIS A 61 7.22 11.99 5.54
C HIS A 61 6.44 11.71 4.25
N PHE A 62 5.44 10.83 4.31
CA PHE A 62 4.60 10.53 3.17
C PHE A 62 3.81 11.76 2.69
N GLU A 63 3.23 12.53 3.61
CA GLU A 63 2.53 13.79 3.29
C GLU A 63 3.45 14.81 2.61
N ALA A 64 4.67 14.99 3.12
CA ALA A 64 5.65 15.90 2.53
C ALA A 64 6.06 15.45 1.12
N ALA A 65 6.20 14.15 0.88
CA ALA A 65 6.55 13.58 -0.42
C ALA A 65 5.38 13.60 -1.42
N GLN A 66 4.14 13.53 -0.93
CA GLN A 66 2.92 13.50 -1.75
C GLN A 66 1.88 14.50 -1.20
N PRO A 67 2.03 15.80 -1.50
CA PRO A 67 1.11 16.82 -1.01
C PRO A 67 -0.32 16.52 -1.43
N PHE A 68 -1.22 16.45 -0.46
CA PHE A 68 -2.63 16.25 -0.75
C PHE A 68 -3.20 17.49 -1.46
N ALA A 69 -3.60 17.33 -2.73
CA ALA A 69 -4.11 18.42 -3.56
C ALA A 69 -5.59 18.81 -3.27
N GLY A 70 -6.23 18.20 -2.27
CA GLY A 70 -7.63 18.46 -1.93
C GLY A 70 -7.80 19.47 -0.78
N LYS A 71 -9.06 19.82 -0.48
CA LYS A 71 -9.42 20.81 0.56
C LYS A 71 -9.60 20.20 1.97
N ALA A 72 -8.88 19.12 2.28
CA ALA A 72 -8.97 18.52 3.61
C ALA A 72 -8.22 19.42 4.59
N VAL A 73 -8.87 19.76 5.70
CA VAL A 73 -8.25 20.52 6.79
C VAL A 73 -7.73 19.50 7.80
N ARG A 74 -6.46 19.63 8.18
CA ARG A 74 -5.87 18.84 9.27
C ARG A 74 -6.55 19.27 10.57
N LEU A 75 -7.19 18.32 11.25
CA LEU A 75 -7.78 18.51 12.58
C LEU A 75 -6.70 18.54 13.65
#